data_AF-A0A1F8HTS0-F1
#
_entry.id   AF-A0A1F8HTS0-F1
#
_cell.length_a   1.000
_cell.length_b   1.000
_cell.length_c   1.000
_cell.angle_alpha   90.00
_cell.angle_beta   90.00
_cell.angle_gamma   90.00
#
_symmetry.space_group_name_H-M   'P 1'
#
loop_
_entity.id
_entity.type
_entity.pdbx_description
1 polymer ?
#
loop_
_entity_poly.entity_id
_entity_poly.type
_entity_poly.pdbx_seq_one_letter_code
_entity_poly.pdbx_strand_id
1 'polypeptide(L)'
;MGELSKSELAATKKAITASMRYIKSYEGPSRTWFAYQSSLSEGCNRLSKIVSELPVGQRTAKLLVDTLLRLDDRLCRGGIDDSDGTVGGFIEETVQVLKEYAKLNPYCIEAFSELKGKETCFGWEEPLLEFVKN
;
A
#
# COMPACT_ATOMS: atom_id res chain seq x y z
N MET A 1 -3.07 -15.43 -13.99
CA MET A 1 -2.87 -14.05 -14.47
C MET A 1 -4.24 -13.47 -14.80
N GLY A 2 -4.50 -12.23 -14.40
CA GLY A 2 -5.78 -11.55 -14.67
C GLY A 2 -5.59 -10.04 -14.59
N GLU A 3 -6.15 -9.31 -15.54
CA GLU A 3 -6.03 -7.86 -15.62
C GLU A 3 -7.36 -7.23 -15.22
N LEU A 4 -7.31 -6.20 -14.37
CA LEU A 4 -8.50 -5.42 -14.07
C LEU A 4 -8.99 -4.71 -15.34
N SER A 5 -10.29 -4.86 -15.63
CA SER A 5 -10.99 -4.00 -16.57
C SER A 5 -10.97 -2.54 -16.09
N LYS A 6 -11.29 -1.59 -16.99
CA LYS A 6 -11.32 -0.16 -16.62
C LYS A 6 -12.33 0.12 -15.51
N SER A 7 -13.49 -0.53 -15.54
CA SER A 7 -14.54 -0.38 -14.52
C SER A 7 -14.12 -0.97 -13.19
N GLU A 8 -13.51 -2.16 -13.17
CA GLU A 8 -13.01 -2.77 -11.94
C GLU A 8 -11.89 -1.92 -11.35
N LEU A 9 -10.93 -1.46 -12.16
CA LEU A 9 -9.86 -0.57 -11.71
C LEU A 9 -10.41 0.71 -11.06
N ALA A 10 -11.44 1.33 -11.66
CA ALA A 10 -12.07 2.52 -11.10
C ALA A 10 -12.78 2.22 -9.77
N ALA A 11 -13.50 1.10 -9.70
CA ALA A 11 -14.16 0.65 -8.46
C ALA A 11 -13.15 0.36 -7.35
N THR A 12 -12.05 -0.33 -7.66
CA THR A 12 -10.98 -0.61 -6.70
C THR A 12 -10.31 0.66 -6.22
N LYS A 13 -9.97 1.61 -7.11
CA LYS A 13 -9.42 2.92 -6.71
C LYS A 13 -10.35 3.67 -5.77
N LYS A 14 -11.67 3.61 -6.00
CA LYS A 14 -12.68 4.20 -5.12
C LYS A 14 -12.72 3.50 -3.76
N ALA A 15 -12.65 2.17 -3.74
CA ALA A 15 -12.61 1.38 -2.51
C ALA A 15 -11.35 1.70 -1.68
N ILE A 16 -10.17 1.71 -2.30
CA ILE A 16 -8.90 2.12 -1.66
C ILE A 16 -9.03 3.52 -1.07
N THR A 17 -9.57 4.48 -1.84
CA THR A 17 -9.75 5.85 -1.37
C THR A 17 -10.71 5.93 -0.18
N ALA A 18 -11.74 5.09 -0.13
CA ALA A 18 -12.65 5.00 1.01
C ALA A 18 -11.94 4.44 2.25
N SER A 19 -11.16 3.35 2.12
CA SER A 19 -10.38 2.76 3.21
C SER A 19 -9.32 3.72 3.75
N MET A 20 -8.66 4.47 2.87
CA MET A 20 -7.67 5.48 3.25
C MET A 20 -8.23 6.64 4.08
N ARG A 21 -9.55 6.83 4.20
CA ARG A 21 -10.13 7.86 5.09
C ARG A 21 -9.96 7.54 6.57
N TYR A 22 -9.76 6.27 6.89
CA TYR A 22 -9.54 5.81 8.26
C TYR A 22 -8.09 5.99 8.72
N ILE A 23 -7.15 6.09 7.77
CA ILE A 23 -5.71 6.27 7.99
C ILE A 23 -5.39 7.77 7.93
N LYS A 24 -5.43 8.44 9.08
CA LYS A 24 -5.35 9.92 9.20
C LYS A 24 -4.30 10.34 10.22
N SER A 25 -4.01 11.63 10.26
CA SER A 25 -3.13 12.24 11.27
C SER A 25 -3.67 12.05 12.68
N TYR A 26 -2.76 11.98 13.65
CA TYR A 26 -3.12 12.08 15.06
C TYR A 26 -3.02 13.53 15.54
N GLU A 27 -4.17 14.15 15.79
CA GLU A 27 -4.29 15.54 16.27
C GLU A 27 -5.05 15.64 17.61
N GLY A 28 -5.40 14.49 18.19
CA GLY A 28 -6.27 14.40 19.36
C GLY A 28 -5.53 14.39 20.70
N PRO A 29 -6.25 14.61 21.82
CA PRO A 29 -5.69 14.39 23.16
C PRO A 29 -5.48 12.89 23.41
N SER A 30 -4.54 12.53 24.29
CA SER A 30 -4.16 11.14 24.61
C SER A 30 -5.33 10.21 24.94
N ARG A 31 -6.43 10.71 25.50
CA ARG A 31 -7.66 9.91 25.75
C ARG A 31 -8.31 9.33 24.47
N THR A 32 -7.98 9.87 23.30
CA THR A 32 -8.47 9.40 22.00
C THR A 32 -7.49 8.48 21.27
N TRP A 33 -6.32 8.22 21.87
CA TRP A 33 -5.25 7.42 21.29
C TRP A 33 -5.72 6.03 20.83
N PHE A 34 -6.39 5.26 21.68
CA PHE A 34 -6.86 3.92 21.29
C PHE A 34 -7.93 3.95 20.19
N ALA A 35 -8.79 4.97 20.17
CA ALA A 35 -9.77 5.14 19.11
C ALA A 35 -9.10 5.52 17.77
N TYR A 36 -8.02 6.28 17.85
CA TYR A 36 -7.17 6.58 16.71
C TYR A 36 -6.51 5.32 16.15
N GLN A 37 -5.84 4.53 17.00
CA GLN A 37 -5.22 3.26 16.60
C GLN A 37 -6.25 2.31 15.97
N SER A 38 -7.43 2.18 16.60
CA SER A 38 -8.54 1.38 16.04
C SER A 38 -8.97 1.84 14.65
N SER A 39 -8.92 3.15 14.39
CA SER A 39 -9.19 3.71 13.05
C SER A 39 -8.11 3.31 12.06
N LEU A 40 -6.82 3.37 12.43
CA LEU A 40 -5.74 2.91 11.56
C LEU A 40 -5.91 1.43 11.22
N SER A 41 -6.17 0.59 12.23
CA SER A 41 -6.38 -0.86 12.03
C SER A 41 -7.56 -1.14 11.11
N GLU A 42 -8.68 -0.44 11.26
CA GLU A 42 -9.83 -0.59 10.36
C GLU A 42 -9.49 -0.20 8.91
N GLY A 43 -8.73 0.89 8.72
CA GLY A 43 -8.24 1.30 7.41
C GLY A 43 -7.36 0.24 6.75
N CYS A 44 -6.35 -0.25 7.48
CA CYS A 44 -5.45 -1.30 7.01
C CYS A 44 -6.19 -2.61 6.74
N ASN A 45 -7.08 -3.06 7.63
CA ASN A 45 -7.86 -4.29 7.43
C ASN A 45 -8.70 -4.24 6.14
N ARG A 46 -9.33 -3.10 5.85
CA ARG A 46 -10.07 -2.91 4.59
C ARG A 46 -9.15 -2.92 3.38
N LEU A 47 -7.96 -2.32 3.48
CA LEU A 47 -6.97 -2.37 2.40
C LEU A 47 -6.47 -3.81 2.20
N SER A 48 -6.13 -4.54 3.26
CA SER A 48 -5.71 -5.95 3.18
C SER A 48 -6.77 -6.82 2.51
N LYS A 49 -8.05 -6.60 2.83
CA LYS A 49 -9.16 -7.29 2.15
C LYS A 49 -9.16 -7.00 0.65
N ILE A 50 -9.03 -5.73 0.25
CA ILE A 50 -8.93 -5.36 -1.16
C ILE A 50 -7.72 -6.06 -1.81
N VAL A 51 -6.53 -5.95 -1.23
CA VAL A 51 -5.28 -6.57 -1.75
C VAL A 51 -5.47 -8.07 -1.97
N SER A 52 -6.10 -8.77 -1.03
CA SER A 52 -6.31 -10.23 -1.09
C SER A 52 -7.19 -10.70 -2.25
N GLU A 53 -8.04 -9.82 -2.79
CA GLU A 53 -9.00 -10.12 -3.85
C GLU A 53 -8.49 -9.73 -5.24
N LEU A 54 -7.36 -9.02 -5.31
CA LEU A 54 -6.87 -8.51 -6.57
C LEU A 54 -6.18 -9.59 -7.41
N PRO A 55 -6.41 -9.59 -8.74
CA PRO A 55 -5.76 -10.54 -9.62
C PRO A 55 -4.30 -10.13 -9.87
N VAL A 56 -3.44 -11.14 -10.05
CA VAL A 56 -2.02 -10.93 -10.42
C VAL A 56 -1.93 -10.39 -11.85
N GLY A 57 -1.45 -9.15 -11.98
CA GLY A 57 -1.28 -8.45 -13.25
C GLY A 57 -0.57 -7.11 -13.09
N GLN A 58 -0.06 -6.56 -14.19
CA GLN A 58 0.71 -5.31 -14.20
C GLN A 58 -0.10 -4.13 -13.69
N ARG A 59 -1.36 -3.98 -14.14
CA ARG A 59 -2.24 -2.90 -13.65
C ARG A 59 -2.49 -2.96 -12.15
N THR A 60 -2.64 -4.17 -11.62
CA THR A 60 -2.80 -4.41 -10.19
C THR A 60 -1.54 -4.04 -9.43
N ALA A 61 -0.37 -4.52 -9.89
CA ALA A 61 0.92 -4.20 -9.28
C ALA A 61 1.14 -2.69 -9.23
N LYS A 62 0.87 -1.97 -10.33
CA LYS A 62 0.94 -0.52 -10.37
C LYS A 62 -0.01 0.14 -9.37
N LEU A 63 -1.26 -0.31 -9.30
CA LEU A 63 -2.23 0.22 -8.35
C LEU A 63 -1.75 0.09 -6.89
N LEU A 64 -1.15 -1.05 -6.55
CA LEU A 64 -0.62 -1.30 -5.22
C LEU A 64 0.60 -0.42 -4.93
N VAL A 65 1.57 -0.32 -5.85
CA VAL A 65 2.72 0.59 -5.73
C VAL A 65 2.26 2.04 -5.53
N ASP A 66 1.32 2.53 -6.34
CA ASP A 66 0.75 3.87 -6.21
C ASP A 66 0.09 4.07 -4.83
N THR A 67 -0.52 3.01 -4.28
CA THR A 67 -1.16 3.04 -2.95
C THR A 67 -0.14 3.10 -1.82
N LEU A 68 0.94 2.30 -1.91
CA LEU A 68 2.02 2.31 -0.93
C LEU A 68 2.74 3.67 -0.90
N LEU A 69 3.04 4.25 -2.07
CA LEU A 69 3.63 5.60 -2.14
C LEU A 69 2.75 6.67 -1.49
N ARG A 70 1.41 6.54 -1.56
CA ARG A 70 0.48 7.46 -0.89
C ARG A 70 0.41 7.25 0.62
N LEU A 71 0.61 6.03 1.11
CA LEU A 71 0.68 5.76 2.55
C LEU A 71 2.00 6.25 3.11
N ASP A 72 3.11 5.95 2.43
CA ASP A 72 4.45 6.43 2.74
C ASP A 72 4.47 7.96 2.86
N ASP A 73 3.91 8.67 1.88
CA ASP A 73 3.76 10.13 1.93
C ASP A 73 3.04 10.61 3.19
N ARG A 74 1.96 9.93 3.60
CA ARG A 74 1.20 10.30 4.79
C ARG A 74 1.92 9.95 6.10
N LEU A 75 2.77 8.94 6.10
CA LEU A 75 3.63 8.61 7.23
C LEU A 75 4.73 9.67 7.37
N CYS A 76 5.43 9.97 6.28
CA CYS A 76 6.55 10.92 6.31
C CYS A 76 6.11 12.37 6.53
N ARG A 77 4.97 12.79 5.94
CA ARG A 77 4.57 14.20 5.85
C ARG A 77 3.14 14.47 6.34
N GLY A 78 2.34 13.44 6.55
CA GLY A 78 0.92 13.56 6.87
C GLY A 78 0.57 13.45 8.35
N GLY A 79 1.55 13.33 9.24
CA GLY A 79 1.33 13.31 10.70
C GLY A 79 0.59 12.07 11.20
N ILE A 80 0.62 10.97 10.44
CA ILE A 80 0.20 9.66 10.96
C ILE A 80 1.19 9.27 12.05
N ASP A 81 0.67 8.92 13.21
CA ASP A 81 1.44 8.28 14.27
C ASP A 81 1.28 6.76 14.12
N ASP A 82 2.35 6.10 13.67
CA ASP A 82 2.39 4.65 13.46
C ASP A 82 3.21 3.94 14.55
N SER A 83 3.20 4.46 15.78
CA SER A 83 3.97 3.88 16.89
C SER A 83 3.59 2.43 17.25
N ASP A 84 2.43 1.95 16.82
CA ASP A 84 2.02 0.53 16.95
C ASP A 84 2.34 -0.33 15.73
N GLY A 85 2.91 0.27 14.67
CA GLY A 85 3.33 -0.41 13.44
C GLY A 85 2.19 -0.89 12.56
N THR A 86 0.94 -0.47 12.79
CA THR A 86 -0.22 -0.93 12.02
C THR A 86 -0.11 -0.61 10.52
N VAL A 87 0.31 0.61 10.18
CA VAL A 87 0.41 1.08 8.80
C VAL A 87 1.69 0.54 8.16
N GLY A 88 2.83 0.58 8.86
CA GLY A 88 4.09 -0.01 8.43
C GLY A 88 3.97 -1.50 8.16
N GLY A 89 3.32 -2.26 9.06
CA GLY A 89 3.07 -3.69 8.86
C GLY A 89 2.23 -3.98 7.62
N PHE A 90 1.19 -3.18 7.36
CA PHE A 90 0.42 -3.30 6.11
C PHE A 90 1.27 -3.04 4.86
N ILE A 91 2.18 -2.05 4.89
CA ILE A 91 3.10 -1.76 3.78
C ILE A 91 4.01 -2.97 3.53
N GLU A 92 4.63 -3.51 4.57
CA GLU A 92 5.53 -4.67 4.47
C GLU A 92 4.84 -5.91 3.92
N GLU A 93 3.63 -6.22 4.42
CA GLU A 93 2.81 -7.34 3.92
C GLU A 93 2.48 -7.17 2.44
N THR A 94 2.08 -5.96 2.03
CA THR A 94 1.76 -5.67 0.63
C THR A 94 3.00 -5.75 -0.26
N VAL A 95 4.19 -5.38 0.25
CA VAL A 95 5.46 -5.60 -0.45
C VAL A 95 5.72 -7.08 -0.66
N GLN A 96 5.46 -7.96 0.32
CA GLN A 96 5.58 -9.40 0.09
C GLN A 96 4.61 -9.91 -0.98
N VAL A 97 3.37 -9.41 -1.00
CA VAL A 97 2.40 -9.72 -2.07
C VAL A 97 2.94 -9.30 -3.44
N LEU A 98 3.50 -8.10 -3.56
CA LEU A 98 4.10 -7.60 -4.81
C LEU A 98 5.29 -8.44 -5.28
N LYS A 99 6.13 -8.91 -4.35
CA LYS A 99 7.23 -9.84 -4.67
C LYS A 99 6.70 -11.16 -5.24
N GLU A 100 5.65 -11.73 -4.65
CA GLU A 100 5.00 -12.93 -5.19
C GLU A 100 4.36 -12.66 -6.56
N TYR A 101 3.76 -11.49 -6.75
CA TYR A 101 3.21 -11.10 -8.06
C TYR A 101 4.28 -11.04 -9.14
N ALA A 102 5.47 -10.51 -8.83
CA ALA A 102 6.59 -10.44 -9.77
C ALA A 102 7.15 -11.83 -10.12
N LYS A 103 7.22 -12.76 -9.16
CA LYS A 103 7.60 -14.16 -9.41
C LYS A 103 6.60 -14.87 -10.33
N LEU A 104 5.30 -14.60 -10.16
CA LEU A 104 4.23 -15.24 -10.93
C LEU A 104 4.01 -14.60 -12.31
N ASN A 105 4.25 -13.29 -12.43
CA ASN A 105 4.06 -12.54 -13.66
C ASN A 105 5.15 -11.45 -13.81
N PRO A 106 6.14 -11.66 -14.70
CA PRO A 106 7.23 -10.71 -14.92
C PRO A 106 6.78 -9.31 -15.36
N TYR A 107 5.62 -9.16 -16.02
CA TYR A 107 5.10 -7.84 -16.38
C TYR A 107 4.79 -6.95 -15.16
N CYS A 108 4.60 -7.54 -13.97
CA CYS A 108 4.44 -6.78 -12.73
C CYS A 108 5.69 -5.97 -12.37
N ILE A 109 6.89 -6.41 -12.80
CA ILE A 109 8.17 -5.75 -12.51
C ILE A 109 8.19 -4.34 -13.12
N GLU A 110 7.50 -4.11 -14.24
CA GLU A 110 7.40 -2.79 -14.86
C GLU A 110 6.82 -1.74 -13.90
N ALA A 111 5.92 -2.13 -12.99
CA ALA A 111 5.35 -1.23 -11.98
C ALA A 111 6.40 -0.75 -10.97
N PHE A 112 7.44 -1.54 -10.69
CA PHE A 112 8.47 -1.19 -9.70
C PHE A 112 9.45 -0.15 -10.24
N SER A 113 9.50 0.05 -11.56
CA SER A 113 10.37 1.06 -12.17
C SER A 113 10.10 2.48 -11.65
N GLU A 114 8.87 2.77 -11.24
CA GLU A 114 8.48 4.05 -10.63
C GLU A 114 9.17 4.32 -9.29
N LEU A 115 9.68 3.27 -8.63
CA LEU A 115 10.40 3.38 -7.37
C LEU A 115 11.86 3.81 -7.54
N LYS A 116 12.41 3.78 -8.76
CA LYS A 116 13.82 4.16 -9.00
C LYS A 116 14.08 5.59 -8.57
N GLY A 117 15.07 5.77 -7.70
CA GLY A 117 15.50 7.08 -7.20
C GLY A 117 14.54 7.70 -6.17
N LYS A 118 13.56 6.94 -5.67
CA LYS A 118 12.78 7.31 -4.48
C LYS A 118 13.45 6.70 -3.25
N GLU A 119 13.36 7.42 -2.14
CA GLU A 119 13.71 6.96 -0.80
C GLU A 119 12.42 6.98 0.02
N THR A 120 11.95 5.82 0.47
CA THR A 120 10.71 5.70 1.27
C THR A 120 11.02 5.71 2.76
N CYS A 121 10.04 6.02 3.61
CA CYS A 121 10.25 6.19 5.05
C CYS A 121 10.83 4.96 5.77
N PHE A 122 10.75 3.78 5.14
CA PHE A 122 11.21 2.51 5.71
C PHE A 122 12.02 1.65 4.71
N GLY A 123 12.47 2.23 3.59
CA GLY A 123 13.26 1.49 2.59
C GLY A 123 12.50 0.33 1.92
N TRP A 124 11.16 0.34 1.95
CA TRP A 124 10.34 -0.78 1.47
C TRP A 124 10.40 -0.96 -0.07
N GLU A 125 10.88 0.05 -0.79
CA GLU A 125 11.16 0.00 -2.22
C GLU A 125 12.33 -0.89 -2.60
N GLU A 126 13.33 -1.01 -1.71
CA GLU A 126 14.56 -1.76 -1.97
C GLU A 126 14.30 -3.21 -2.42
N PRO A 127 13.52 -4.02 -1.68
CA PRO A 127 13.25 -5.41 -2.07
C PRO A 127 12.44 -5.55 -3.36
N LEU A 128 11.70 -4.52 -3.79
CA LEU A 128 11.00 -4.53 -5.08
C LEU A 128 11.94 -4.16 -6.23
N LEU A 129 12.86 -3.22 -6.00
CA LEU A 129 13.86 -2.80 -6.98
C LEU A 129 14.88 -3.88 -7.31
N GLU A 130 15.10 -4.87 -6.43
CA GLU A 130 15.90 -6.06 -6.73
C GLU A 130 15.41 -6.83 -7.96
N PHE A 131 14.10 -6.85 -8.21
CA PHE A 131 13.52 -7.49 -9.40
C PHE A 131 13.77 -6.71 -10.70
N VAL A 132 14.06 -5.41 -10.61
CA VAL A 132 14.30 -4.56 -11.79
C VAL A 132 15.77 -4.53 -12.18
N LYS A 133 16.67 -4.89 -11.24
CA LYS A 133 18.12 -4.92 -11.45
C LYS A 133 18.59 -6.23 -12.09
N ASN A 134 17.76 -7.27 -12.09
CA ASN A 134 17.96 -8.55 -12.76
C ASN A 134 17.24 -8.58 -14.11
#